data_AF-A0A7C4C3K2-F1
#
_entry.id   AF-A0A7C4C3K2-F1
#
_cell.length_a   1.000
_cell.length_b   1.000
_cell.length_c   1.000
_cell.angle_alpha   90.00
_cell.angle_beta   90.00
_cell.angle_gamma   90.00
#
_symmetry.space_group_name_H-M   'P 1'
#
loop_
_entity.id
_entity.type
_entity.pdbx_description
1 polymer ?
#
loop_
_entity_poly.entity_id
_entity_poly.type
_entity_poly.pdbx_seq_one_letter_code
_entity_poly.pdbx_strand_id
1 'polypeptide(L)' 'MRGHLASRKSKSIKFKCSKCGRKLTRNDLIKFSSNLKPLYSLNNGGEYKPLCVTCYHELIGLYVTRQLKTAK' A
#
# COMPACT_ATOMS: atom_id res chain seq x y z
N MET A 1 21.36 16.14 35.17
CA MET A 1 21.64 15.95 33.72
C MET A 1 20.41 15.31 33.09
N ARG A 2 19.86 15.94 32.04
CA ARG A 2 18.59 15.56 31.39
C ARG A 2 18.80 14.38 30.44
N GLY A 3 18.01 13.32 30.60
CA GLY A 3 17.91 12.21 29.65
C GLY A 3 16.45 11.94 29.31
N HIS A 4 15.84 12.77 28.46
CA HIS A 4 14.55 12.44 27.86
C HIS A 4 14.76 11.29 26.86
N LEU A 5 14.46 10.05 27.28
CA LEU A 5 14.24 8.95 26.35
C LEU A 5 13.01 9.32 25.50
N ALA A 6 13.25 9.83 24.30
CA ALA A 6 12.23 9.96 23.28
C ALA A 6 11.71 8.55 22.96
N SER A 7 10.63 8.15 23.62
CA SER A 7 9.81 7.01 23.25
C SER A 7 9.44 7.20 21.78
N ARG A 8 10.16 6.49 20.89
CA ARG A 8 9.82 6.36 19.48
C ARG A 8 8.50 5.61 19.44
N LYS A 9 7.38 6.32 19.63
CA LYS A 9 6.03 5.83 19.35
C LYS A 9 6.06 5.35 17.90
N SER A 10 6.26 4.05 17.71
CA SER A 10 6.01 3.37 16.45
C SER A 10 4.56 3.69 16.14
N LYS A 11 4.31 4.65 15.25
CA LYS A 11 2.96 4.95 14.75
C LYS A 11 2.47 3.64 14.16
N SER A 12 1.61 2.94 14.89
CA SER A 12 1.00 1.71 14.42
C SER A 12 0.34 2.01 13.09
N ILE A 13 0.84 1.38 12.04
CA ILE A 13 0.45 1.74 10.68
C ILE A 13 -0.96 1.19 10.47
N LYS A 14 -1.98 2.07 10.54
CA LYS A 14 -3.40 1.72 10.52
C LYS A 14 -3.96 1.52 9.11
N PHE A 15 -3.22 0.90 8.19
CA PHE A 15 -3.75 0.66 6.85
C PHE A 15 -4.35 -0.75 6.74
N LYS A 16 -5.47 -0.87 6.02
CA LYS A 16 -6.16 -2.13 5.71
C LYS A 16 -6.27 -2.24 4.19
N CYS A 17 -5.92 -3.39 3.62
CA CYS A 17 -6.08 -3.63 2.20
C CYS A 17 -7.56 -3.55 1.82
N SER A 18 -7.91 -2.73 0.83
CA SER A 18 -9.29 -2.61 0.35
C SER A 18 -9.81 -3.85 -0.39
N LYS A 19 -8.90 -4.66 -0.98
CA LYS A 19 -9.27 -5.87 -1.72
C LYS A 19 -9.48 -7.09 -0.83
N CYS A 20 -8.48 -7.44 -0.01
CA CYS A 20 -8.52 -8.65 0.82
C CYS A 20 -8.82 -8.39 2.30
N GLY A 21 -8.95 -7.13 2.71
CA GLY A 21 -9.32 -6.77 4.09
C GLY A 21 -8.24 -7.01 5.15
N ARG A 22 -7.06 -7.54 4.81
CA ARG A 22 -6.00 -7.74 5.82
C ARG A 22 -5.36 -6.42 6.25
N LYS A 23 -4.89 -6.36 7.49
CA LYS A 23 -4.06 -5.25 7.98
C LYS A 23 -2.73 -5.24 7.24
N LEU A 24 -2.26 -4.05 6.85
CA LEU A 24 -0.99 -3.89 6.18
C LEU A 24 0.15 -3.89 7.20
N THR A 25 1.19 -4.64 6.87
CA THR A 25 2.42 -4.73 7.65
C THR A 25 3.48 -3.83 7.02
N ARG A 26 4.62 -3.65 7.68
CA ARG A 26 5.73 -2.86 7.14
C ARG A 26 6.19 -3.33 5.75
N ASN A 27 6.06 -4.63 5.45
CA ASN A 27 6.43 -5.24 4.17
C ASN A 27 5.46 -4.88 3.02
N ASP A 28 4.26 -4.41 3.35
CA ASP A 28 3.27 -3.96 2.37
C ASP A 28 3.42 -2.48 2.02
N LEU A 29 4.36 -1.79 2.65
CA LEU A 29 4.53 -0.35 2.54
C LEU A 29 5.81 0.00 1.80
N ILE A 30 5.70 1.02 0.98
CA ILE A 30 6.81 1.62 0.25
C ILE A 30 7.31 2.87 0.98
N LYS A 31 8.62 3.07 0.96
CA LYS A 31 9.23 4.29 1.49
C LYS A 31 9.00 5.43 0.51
N PHE A 32 8.28 6.45 0.93
CA PHE A 32 8.07 7.68 0.18
C PHE A 32 8.61 8.85 1.00
N SER A 33 9.74 9.40 0.54
CA SER A 33 10.53 10.38 1.30
C SER A 33 10.89 9.82 2.69
N SER A 34 10.40 10.43 3.76
CA SER A 34 10.60 10.03 5.16
C SER A 34 9.49 9.14 5.73
N ASN A 35 8.44 8.83 4.96
CA ASN A 35 7.26 8.11 5.46
C ASN A 35 7.06 6.76 4.76
N LEU A 36 6.49 5.79 5.47
CA LEU A 36 6.00 4.54 4.89
C LEU A 36 4.55 4.72 4.45
N LYS A 37 4.28 4.46 3.17
CA LYS A 37 2.95 4.56 2.58
C LYS A 37 2.54 3.24 1.94
N PRO A 38 1.25 2.88 1.94
CA PRO A 38 0.81 1.69 1.21
C PRO A 38 0.79 1.95 -0.29
N LEU A 39 0.66 0.87 -1.05
CA LEU A 39 0.31 0.96 -2.47
C LEU A 39 -1.14 1.39 -2.60
N TYR A 40 -1.48 2.16 -3.62
CA TYR A 40 -2.85 2.63 -3.85
C TYR A 40 -3.36 2.20 -5.22
N SER A 41 -4.65 1.91 -5.31
CA SER A 41 -5.39 1.83 -6.58
C SER A 41 -6.52 2.84 -6.59
N LEU A 42 -6.76 3.44 -7.75
CA LEU A 42 -7.95 4.25 -7.99
C LEU A 42 -9.15 3.31 -8.18
N ASN A 43 -10.23 3.52 -7.42
CA ASN A 43 -11.50 2.81 -7.66
C ASN A 43 -12.35 3.58 -8.69
N ASN A 44 -13.47 2.97 -9.11
CA ASN A 44 -14.41 3.59 -10.06
C ASN A 44 -15.05 4.89 -9.53
N GLY A 45 -14.98 5.14 -8.22
CA GLY A 45 -15.45 6.37 -7.59
C GLY A 45 -14.39 7.48 -7.50
N GLY A 46 -13.20 7.29 -8.10
CA GLY A 46 -12.12 8.27 -8.05
C GLY A 46 -11.38 8.34 -6.70
N GLU A 47 -11.62 7.41 -5.79
CA GLU A 47 -10.97 7.36 -4.49
C GLU A 47 -9.73 6.46 -4.53
N TYR A 48 -8.64 6.94 -3.93
CA TYR A 48 -7.43 6.14 -3.72
C TYR A 48 -7.61 5.19 -2.54
N LYS A 49 -7.62 3.88 -2.84
CA LYS A 49 -7.76 2.85 -1.81
C LYS A 49 -6.43 2.12 -1.57
N PRO A 50 -6.02 1.92 -0.30
CA PRO A 50 -4.77 1.24 0.01
C PRO A 50 -4.87 -0.25 -0.27
N LEU A 51 -3.80 -0.82 -0.80
CA LEU A 51 -3.66 -2.23 -1.15
C LEU A 51 -2.41 -2.82 -0.51
N CYS A 52 -2.47 -4.12 -0.25
CA CYS A 52 -1.27 -4.88 0.06
C CYS A 52 -0.49 -5.21 -1.22
N VAL A 53 0.79 -5.57 -1.06
CA VAL A 53 1.69 -5.84 -2.20
C VAL A 53 1.15 -6.94 -3.13
N THR A 54 0.59 -8.02 -2.55
CA THR A 54 0.02 -9.13 -3.31
C THR A 54 -1.16 -8.67 -4.17
N CYS A 55 -2.15 -8.01 -3.56
CA CYS A 55 -3.33 -7.53 -4.26
C CYS A 55 -3.01 -6.47 -5.31
N TYR A 56 -2.00 -5.64 -5.06
CA TYR A 56 -1.52 -4.66 -6.04
C TYR A 56 -0.93 -5.36 -7.27
N HIS A 57 -0.02 -6.32 -7.08
CA HIS A 57 0.58 -7.05 -8.22
C HIS A 57 -0.44 -7.86 -9.01
N GLU A 58 -1.46 -8.45 -8.37
CA GLU A 58 -2.55 -9.11 -9.08
C GLU A 58 -3.29 -8.14 -10.01
N LEU A 59 -3.59 -6.92 -9.55
CA LEU A 59 -4.29 -5.92 -10.37
C LEU A 59 -3.43 -5.46 -11.55
N ILE A 60 -2.15 -5.17 -11.30
CA ILE A 60 -1.22 -4.76 -12.36
C ILE A 60 -1.02 -5.89 -13.37
N GLY A 61 -0.86 -7.14 -12.90
CA GLY A 61 -0.73 -8.30 -13.78
C GLY A 61 -1.93 -8.50 -14.70
N LEU A 62 -3.15 -8.32 -14.17
CA LEU A 62 -4.38 -8.34 -14.98
C LEU A 62 -4.43 -7.20 -16.00
N TYR A 63 -4.02 -5.99 -15.60
CA TYR A 63 -3.96 -4.84 -16.50
C TYR A 63 -3.00 -5.08 -17.67
N VAL A 64 -1.78 -5.50 -17.38
CA VAL A 64 -0.76 -5.81 -18.40
C VAL A 64 -1.25 -6.91 -19.33
N THR A 65 -1.84 -7.98 -18.79
CA THR A 65 -2.38 -9.09 -19.60
C THR A 65 -3.49 -8.63 -20.55
N ARG A 66 -4.37 -7.73 -20.11
CA ARG A 66 -5.41 -7.17 -20.98
C ARG A 66 -4.83 -6.35 -22.12
N GLN A 67 -3.85 -5.48 -21.83
CA GLN A 67 -3.18 -4.67 -22.84
C GLN A 67 -2.46 -5.52 -23.91
N LEU A 68 -1.82 -6.61 -23.49
CA LEU A 68 -1.16 -7.54 -24.42
C LEU A 68 -2.15 -8.30 -25.31
N LYS A 69 -3.39 -8.55 -24.84
CA LYS A 69 -4.43 -9.17 -25.64
C LYS A 69 -5.03 -8.22 -26.67
N THR A 70 -5.15 -6.93 -26.36
CA THR A 70 -5.68 -5.91 -27.28
C THR A 70 -4.66 -5.43 -28.30
N ALA A 71 -3.38 -5.70 -28.10
CA ALA A 71 -2.30 -5.36 -29.03
C ALA A 71 -2.05 -6.44 -30.12
N LYS A 72 -2.82 -7.54 -30.11
CA LYS A 72 -2.81 -8.59 -31.14
C LYS A 72 -4.03 -8.44 -32.03
#